data_AF-A0A2H1FC60-F1
#
_entry.id   AF-A0A2H1FC60-F1
#
_cell.length_a   1.000
_cell.length_b   1.000
_cell.length_c   1.000
_cell.angle_alpha   90.00
_cell.angle_beta   90.00
_cell.angle_gamma   90.00
#
_symmetry.space_group_name_H-M   'P 1'
#
loop_
_entity.id
_entity.type
_entity.pdbx_description
1 polymer ?
#
loop_
_entity_poly.entity_id
_entity_poly.type
_entity_poly.pdbx_seq_one_letter_code
_entity_poly.pdbx_strand_id
1 'polypeptide(L)'
;MANKGRLQIDEIIQVTDKSIQDLFTESFYELEQILETLKTKKLNSKTTTGLKNYLIIRLVSLIESFCKDLTRKIIDGYHLEPKGIFEKDEIKISILDLDEIKKNEKITVGRIISKEINFQNPQEIDFVFSKLICDSFFSQVKERANTKMFSMKKDGVDYFFNWDDFHELFKIRHGLIHEMSDVNFDYNKSVTYYANSLLFLSYALSITTDKAKELGKIK
;
A
#
# COMPACT_ATOMS: atom_id res chain seq x y z
N MET A 1 -18.06 28.81 -10.99
CA MET A 1 -17.44 27.52 -11.38
C MET A 1 -16.27 27.28 -10.46
N ALA A 2 -16.46 26.45 -9.43
CA ALA A 2 -15.50 26.29 -8.35
C ALA A 2 -14.39 25.31 -8.73
N ASN A 3 -13.16 25.80 -8.62
CA ASN A 3 -11.90 25.08 -8.73
C ASN A 3 -11.89 23.93 -7.70
N LYS A 4 -12.13 22.68 -8.11
CA LYS A 4 -12.02 21.51 -7.22
C LYS A 4 -10.53 21.14 -7.12
N GLY A 5 -10.01 21.24 -5.90
CA GLY A 5 -8.60 21.33 -5.56
C GLY A 5 -7.76 20.12 -5.97
N ARG A 6 -6.53 20.42 -6.38
CA ARG A 6 -5.40 19.49 -6.48
C ARG A 6 -4.96 19.13 -5.08
N LEU A 7 -5.12 17.87 -4.68
CA LEU A 7 -4.63 17.40 -3.39
C LEU A 7 -3.12 17.12 -3.48
N GLN A 8 -2.30 17.93 -2.80
CA GLN A 8 -0.87 17.62 -2.59
C GLN A 8 -0.73 16.48 -1.57
N ILE A 9 0.40 15.77 -1.53
CA ILE A 9 0.66 14.66 -0.59
C ILE A 9 0.31 15.07 0.86
N ASP A 10 0.54 16.33 1.21
CA ASP A 10 0.21 16.93 2.52
C ASP A 10 -1.29 16.93 2.86
N GLU A 11 -2.18 16.90 1.86
CA GLU A 11 -3.64 16.85 2.07
C GLU A 11 -4.17 15.41 2.08
N ILE A 12 -3.48 14.45 1.44
CA ILE A 12 -3.75 13.00 1.60
C ILE A 12 -3.45 12.56 3.03
N ILE A 13 -2.39 13.13 3.64
CA ILE A 13 -2.01 12.94 5.03
C ILE A 13 -3.20 13.31 5.95
N GLN A 14 -3.83 14.48 5.77
CA GLN A 14 -4.88 14.99 6.67
C GLN A 14 -6.17 14.14 6.78
N VAL A 15 -6.46 13.24 5.83
CA VAL A 15 -7.68 12.41 5.86
C VAL A 15 -7.47 11.10 6.64
N THR A 16 -6.27 10.88 7.17
CA THR A 16 -5.92 9.69 7.97
C THR A 16 -5.61 9.99 9.42
N ASP A 17 -6.00 9.04 10.27
CA ASP A 17 -5.53 8.93 11.65
C ASP A 17 -3.99 9.07 11.70
N LYS A 18 -3.51 9.90 12.64
CA LYS A 18 -2.12 10.32 12.83
C LYS A 18 -1.11 9.17 12.79
N SER A 19 -1.51 7.98 13.26
CA SER A 19 -0.70 6.76 13.23
C SER A 19 -0.30 6.28 11.82
N ILE A 20 -1.17 6.50 10.83
CA ILE A 20 -0.90 6.20 9.42
C ILE A 20 0.02 7.29 8.86
N GLN A 21 -0.26 8.56 9.15
CA GLN A 21 0.56 9.70 8.72
C GLN A 21 2.02 9.56 9.15
N ASP A 22 2.26 9.22 10.42
CA ASP A 22 3.61 9.10 10.99
C ASP A 22 4.41 7.94 10.34
N LEU A 23 3.78 6.77 10.16
CA LEU A 23 4.39 5.59 9.50
C LEU A 23 4.80 5.89 8.04
N PHE A 24 3.96 6.66 7.36
CA PHE A 24 4.18 7.03 5.96
C PHE A 24 5.25 8.11 5.82
N THR A 25 5.33 9.05 6.75
CA THR A 25 6.30 10.16 6.68
C THR A 25 7.74 9.66 6.67
N GLU A 26 8.10 8.76 7.59
CA GLU A 26 9.47 8.21 7.65
C GLU A 26 9.81 7.33 6.45
N SER A 27 8.88 6.45 6.06
CA SER A 27 9.08 5.55 4.92
C SER A 27 9.18 6.33 3.60
N PHE A 28 8.41 7.39 3.41
CA PHE A 28 8.50 8.21 2.20
C PHE A 28 9.77 9.04 2.17
N TYR A 29 10.20 9.60 3.30
CA TYR A 29 11.46 10.31 3.39
C TYR A 29 12.65 9.41 2.99
N GLU A 30 12.69 8.19 3.50
CA GLU A 30 13.69 7.18 3.11
C GLU A 30 13.69 6.94 1.59
N LEU A 31 12.52 6.68 1.01
CA LEU A 31 12.36 6.39 -0.42
C LEU A 31 12.73 7.59 -1.30
N GLU A 32 12.40 8.81 -0.87
CA GLU A 32 12.80 10.04 -1.56
C GLU A 32 14.32 10.22 -1.55
N GLN A 33 14.97 9.97 -0.41
CA GLN A 33 16.44 10.04 -0.34
C GLN A 33 17.12 9.05 -1.29
N ILE A 34 16.53 7.86 -1.47
CA ILE A 34 17.02 6.88 -2.44
C ILE A 34 16.88 7.42 -3.86
N LEU A 35 15.72 7.99 -4.20
CA LEU A 35 15.51 8.59 -5.53
C LEU A 35 16.49 9.75 -5.77
N GLU A 36 16.68 10.65 -4.81
CA GLU A 36 17.64 11.75 -4.95
C GLU A 36 19.07 11.23 -5.09
N THR A 37 19.42 10.18 -4.36
CA THR A 37 20.73 9.52 -4.49
C THR A 37 20.92 8.91 -5.87
N LEU A 38 19.92 8.20 -6.40
CA LEU A 38 19.95 7.61 -7.75
C LEU A 38 20.03 8.67 -8.86
N LYS A 39 19.47 9.85 -8.63
CA LYS A 39 19.48 10.97 -9.60
C LYS A 39 20.81 11.74 -9.59
N THR A 40 21.31 12.06 -8.40
CA THR A 40 22.36 13.07 -8.23
C THR A 40 23.76 12.48 -8.05
N LYS A 41 23.87 11.27 -7.50
CA LYS A 41 25.18 10.68 -7.20
C LYS A 41 25.66 9.81 -8.36
N LYS A 42 26.92 9.98 -8.72
CA LYS A 42 27.61 9.08 -9.65
C LYS A 42 28.02 7.81 -8.92
N LEU A 43 27.08 6.86 -8.86
CA LEU A 43 27.27 5.55 -8.25
C LEU A 43 27.84 4.56 -9.28
N ASN A 44 28.55 3.54 -8.80
CA ASN A 44 28.91 2.40 -9.65
C ASN A 44 27.65 1.56 -9.97
N SER A 45 27.72 0.75 -11.02
CA SER A 45 26.58 -0.05 -11.51
C SER A 45 26.01 -1.00 -10.44
N LYS A 46 26.86 -1.62 -9.64
CA LYS A 46 26.44 -2.55 -8.57
C LYS A 46 25.66 -1.83 -7.47
N THR A 47 26.14 -0.67 -7.01
CA THR A 47 25.46 0.15 -6.01
C THR A 47 24.15 0.71 -6.54
N THR A 48 24.12 1.18 -7.79
CA THR A 48 22.88 1.65 -8.43
C THR A 48 21.83 0.54 -8.50
N THR A 49 22.22 -0.67 -8.90
CA THR A 49 21.32 -1.83 -9.00
C THR A 49 20.82 -2.23 -7.62
N GLY A 50 21.71 -2.31 -6.63
CA GLY A 50 21.33 -2.63 -5.24
C GLY A 50 20.31 -1.64 -4.66
N LEU A 51 20.49 -0.33 -4.89
CA LEU A 51 19.52 0.68 -4.44
C LEU A 51 18.17 0.56 -5.15
N LYS A 52 18.16 0.27 -6.46
CA LYS A 52 16.91 0.06 -7.19
C LYS A 52 16.20 -1.22 -6.74
N ASN A 53 16.92 -2.32 -6.50
CA ASN A 53 16.35 -3.55 -5.94
C ASN A 53 15.72 -3.26 -4.57
N TYR A 54 16.46 -2.57 -3.70
CA TYR A 54 15.98 -2.18 -2.38
C TYR A 54 14.73 -1.30 -2.47
N LEU A 55 14.71 -0.32 -3.37
CA LEU A 55 13.56 0.55 -3.63
C LEU A 55 12.30 -0.28 -3.94
N ILE A 56 12.38 -1.23 -4.88
CA ILE A 56 11.23 -2.08 -5.26
C ILE A 56 10.74 -2.92 -4.08
N ILE A 57 11.66 -3.57 -3.36
CA ILE A 57 11.33 -4.37 -2.18
C ILE A 57 10.62 -3.50 -1.15
N ARG A 58 11.17 -2.31 -0.87
CA ARG A 58 10.64 -1.39 0.14
C ARG A 58 9.26 -0.85 -0.24
N LEU A 59 9.02 -0.54 -1.52
CA LEU A 59 7.71 -0.10 -2.02
C LEU A 59 6.63 -1.16 -1.84
N VAL A 60 6.90 -2.41 -2.22
CA VAL A 60 5.93 -3.51 -2.02
C VAL A 60 5.71 -3.78 -0.53
N SER A 61 6.77 -3.78 0.29
CA SER A 61 6.64 -3.91 1.75
C SER A 61 5.81 -2.78 2.35
N LEU A 62 5.91 -1.55 1.83
CA LEU A 62 5.10 -0.42 2.27
C LEU A 62 3.62 -0.64 1.96
N ILE A 63 3.30 -1.10 0.75
CA ILE A 63 1.93 -1.46 0.37
C ILE A 63 1.39 -2.58 1.26
N GLU A 64 2.19 -3.61 1.51
CA GLU A 64 1.82 -4.71 2.39
C GLU A 64 1.52 -4.22 3.81
N SER A 65 2.42 -3.45 4.42
CA SER A 65 2.23 -2.87 5.76
C SER A 65 0.98 -2.00 5.82
N PHE A 66 0.77 -1.16 4.82
CA PHE A 66 -0.46 -0.36 4.70
C PHE A 66 -1.71 -1.24 4.70
N CYS A 67 -1.76 -2.25 3.83
CA CYS A 67 -2.92 -3.12 3.72
C CYS A 67 -3.19 -3.90 5.02
N LYS A 68 -2.13 -4.32 5.73
CA LYS A 68 -2.25 -4.97 7.05
C LYS A 68 -2.85 -4.04 8.10
N ASP A 69 -2.36 -2.81 8.16
CA ASP A 69 -2.87 -1.81 9.10
C ASP A 69 -4.30 -1.38 8.77
N LEU A 70 -4.61 -1.20 7.49
CA LEU A 70 -5.94 -0.86 7.01
C LEU A 70 -6.94 -1.97 7.33
N THR A 71 -6.59 -3.22 7.06
CA THR A 71 -7.40 -4.40 7.40
C THR A 71 -7.68 -4.48 8.89
N ARG A 72 -6.64 -4.30 9.73
CA ARG A 72 -6.79 -4.25 11.19
C ARG A 72 -7.79 -3.16 11.61
N LYS A 73 -7.63 -1.95 11.08
CA LYS A 73 -8.51 -0.81 11.40
C LYS A 73 -9.96 -1.06 10.99
N ILE A 74 -10.17 -1.67 9.83
CA ILE A 74 -11.52 -2.01 9.34
C ILE A 74 -12.17 -3.07 10.23
N ILE A 75 -11.49 -4.19 10.48
CA ILE A 75 -12.05 -5.29 11.27
C ILE A 75 -12.28 -4.84 12.71
N ASP A 76 -11.27 -4.29 13.37
CA ASP A 76 -11.35 -3.94 14.79
C ASP A 76 -12.18 -2.68 15.02
N GLY A 77 -12.03 -1.66 14.17
CA GLY A 77 -12.74 -0.39 14.31
C GLY A 77 -14.23 -0.49 13.96
N TYR A 78 -14.62 -1.41 13.08
CA TYR A 78 -16.02 -1.61 12.71
C TYR A 78 -16.65 -2.87 13.30
N HIS A 79 -15.89 -3.63 14.10
CA HIS A 79 -16.29 -4.91 14.67
C HIS A 79 -16.85 -5.87 13.61
N LEU A 80 -16.20 -5.93 12.45
CA LEU A 80 -16.62 -6.83 11.38
C LEU A 80 -16.23 -8.27 11.73
N GLU A 81 -17.17 -9.19 11.54
CA GLU A 81 -16.86 -10.61 11.62
C GLU A 81 -15.98 -10.98 10.41
N PRO A 82 -14.80 -11.59 10.62
CA PRO A 82 -13.89 -11.93 9.53
C PRO A 82 -14.34 -13.14 8.70
N LYS A 83 -15.59 -13.58 8.89
CA LYS A 83 -16.16 -14.72 8.18
C LYS A 83 -16.25 -14.42 6.68
N GLY A 84 -15.83 -15.36 5.86
CA GLY A 84 -15.77 -15.26 4.40
C GLY A 84 -14.51 -14.60 3.86
N ILE A 85 -13.55 -14.20 4.72
CA ILE A 85 -12.25 -13.65 4.31
C ILE A 85 -11.26 -14.77 3.95
N PHE A 86 -11.42 -15.97 4.50
CA PHE A 86 -10.53 -17.10 4.20
C PHE A 86 -11.31 -18.25 3.56
N GLU A 87 -10.61 -19.07 2.79
CA GLU A 87 -11.18 -20.32 2.31
C GLU A 87 -11.52 -21.20 3.53
N LYS A 88 -12.78 -21.64 3.61
CA LYS A 88 -13.32 -22.43 4.74
C LYS A 88 -13.37 -21.72 6.10
N ASP A 89 -13.13 -20.41 6.14
CA ASP A 89 -13.09 -19.63 7.40
C ASP A 89 -12.04 -20.13 8.40
N GLU A 90 -10.96 -20.75 7.91
CA GLU A 90 -9.88 -21.28 8.73
C GLU A 90 -8.61 -20.42 8.62
N ILE A 91 -7.95 -20.18 9.76
CA ILE A 91 -6.63 -19.55 9.81
C ILE A 91 -5.63 -20.47 10.52
N LYS A 92 -4.39 -20.49 10.04
CA LYS A 92 -3.31 -21.29 10.63
C LYS A 92 -2.43 -20.41 11.47
N ILE A 93 -2.52 -20.55 12.79
CA ILE A 93 -1.70 -19.75 13.70
C ILE A 93 -0.47 -20.57 14.11
N SER A 94 0.72 -19.96 14.04
CA SER A 94 1.94 -20.60 14.54
C SER A 94 1.87 -20.80 16.06
N ILE A 95 2.57 -21.81 16.60
CA ILE A 95 2.60 -22.05 18.05
C ILE A 95 3.21 -20.85 18.80
N LEU A 96 4.17 -20.14 18.18
CA LEU A 96 4.79 -18.95 18.74
C LEU A 96 3.78 -17.79 18.84
N ASP A 97 3.00 -17.56 17.78
CA ASP A 97 1.94 -16.55 17.78
C ASP A 97 0.81 -16.94 18.75
N LEU A 98 0.52 -18.23 18.92
CA LEU A 98 -0.47 -18.72 19.89
C LEU A 98 -0.10 -18.36 21.33
N ASP A 99 1.19 -18.48 21.68
CA ASP A 99 1.68 -18.08 23.01
C ASP A 99 1.63 -16.57 23.22
N GLU A 100 1.88 -15.77 22.18
CA GLU A 100 1.68 -14.32 22.23
C GLU A 100 0.19 -13.96 22.41
N ILE A 101 -0.71 -14.58 21.64
CA ILE A 101 -2.16 -14.39 21.72
C ILE A 101 -2.66 -14.68 23.13
N LYS A 102 -2.19 -15.75 23.77
CA LYS A 102 -2.59 -16.12 25.14
C LYS A 102 -2.06 -15.16 26.20
N LYS A 103 -0.90 -14.55 26.00
CA LYS A 103 -0.23 -13.70 27.00
C LYS A 103 -0.59 -12.22 26.88
N ASN A 104 -1.10 -11.78 25.75
CA ASN A 104 -1.27 -10.37 25.45
C ASN A 104 -2.73 -10.01 25.19
N GLU A 105 -3.37 -9.38 26.18
CA GLU A 105 -4.73 -8.85 26.10
C GLU A 105 -4.92 -7.78 25.01
N LYS A 106 -3.83 -7.27 24.41
CA LYS A 106 -3.86 -6.27 23.34
C LYS A 106 -3.87 -6.86 21.93
N ILE A 107 -3.91 -8.18 21.77
CA ILE A 107 -4.02 -8.79 20.44
C ILE A 107 -5.49 -8.79 20.00
N THR A 108 -5.76 -8.08 18.91
CA THR A 108 -7.09 -7.93 18.32
C THR A 108 -7.33 -8.91 17.19
N VAL A 109 -8.60 -9.17 16.87
CA VAL A 109 -9.00 -10.05 15.76
C VAL A 109 -8.40 -9.55 14.44
N GLY A 110 -8.54 -8.26 14.15
CA GLY A 110 -7.98 -7.65 12.95
C GLY A 110 -6.47 -7.82 12.83
N ARG A 111 -5.73 -7.84 13.95
CA ARG A 111 -4.28 -8.09 13.94
C ARG A 111 -3.92 -9.54 13.63
N ILE A 112 -4.71 -10.50 14.12
CA ILE A 112 -4.52 -11.93 13.80
C ILE A 112 -4.80 -12.14 12.32
N ILE A 113 -5.95 -11.65 11.85
CA ILE A 113 -6.41 -11.82 10.47
C ILE A 113 -5.44 -11.17 9.47
N SER A 114 -5.00 -9.93 9.74
CA SER A 114 -4.12 -9.23 8.80
C SER A 114 -2.71 -9.82 8.69
N LYS A 115 -2.22 -10.52 9.74
CA LYS A 115 -0.94 -11.22 9.69
C LYS A 115 -0.94 -12.40 8.72
N GLU A 116 -2.06 -13.11 8.62
CA GLU A 116 -2.20 -14.34 7.81
C GLU A 116 -2.42 -14.06 6.31
N ILE A 117 -2.72 -12.82 5.94
CA ILE A 117 -2.96 -12.44 4.55
C ILE A 117 -1.64 -12.04 3.88
N ASN A 118 -1.38 -12.57 2.68
CA ASN A 118 -0.23 -12.22 1.87
C ASN A 118 -0.57 -11.03 0.96
N PHE A 119 -0.51 -9.82 1.53
CA PHE A 119 -0.68 -8.58 0.74
C PHE A 119 0.50 -8.29 -0.22
N GLN A 120 1.49 -9.19 -0.35
CA GLN A 120 2.45 -9.15 -1.47
C GLN A 120 1.86 -9.78 -2.74
N ASN A 121 0.65 -10.34 -2.67
CA ASN A 121 -0.13 -10.78 -3.81
C ASN A 121 -1.25 -9.75 -4.10
N PRO A 122 -1.23 -9.03 -5.24
CA PRO A 122 -2.29 -8.10 -5.60
C PRO A 122 -3.68 -8.71 -5.63
N GLN A 123 -3.80 -9.99 -5.97
CA GLN A 123 -5.10 -10.69 -6.00
C GLN A 123 -5.67 -10.84 -4.58
N GLU A 124 -4.83 -11.06 -3.58
CA GLU A 124 -5.26 -11.12 -2.18
C GLU A 124 -5.66 -9.75 -1.65
N ILE A 125 -4.95 -8.68 -2.06
CA ILE A 125 -5.38 -7.30 -1.76
C ILE A 125 -6.80 -7.08 -2.27
N ASP A 126 -7.06 -7.33 -3.57
CA ASP A 126 -8.38 -7.13 -4.16
C ASP A 126 -9.45 -7.97 -3.48
N PHE A 127 -9.16 -9.25 -3.26
CA PHE A 127 -10.10 -10.19 -2.64
C PHE A 127 -10.51 -9.74 -1.24
N VAL A 128 -9.53 -9.44 -0.38
CA VAL A 128 -9.79 -9.07 1.03
C VAL A 128 -10.56 -7.76 1.12
N PHE A 129 -10.11 -6.72 0.43
CA PHE A 129 -10.82 -5.44 0.48
C PHE A 129 -12.17 -5.49 -0.22
N SER A 130 -12.32 -6.39 -1.22
CA SER A 130 -13.62 -6.62 -1.84
C SER A 130 -14.64 -7.21 -0.86
N LYS A 131 -14.19 -8.06 0.07
CA LYS A 131 -15.04 -8.64 1.11
C LYS A 131 -15.31 -7.67 2.26
N LEU A 132 -14.30 -6.90 2.64
CA LEU A 132 -14.37 -6.05 3.83
C LEU A 132 -15.09 -4.73 3.60
N ILE A 133 -14.96 -4.14 2.42
CA ILE A 133 -15.34 -2.74 2.20
C ILE A 133 -16.38 -2.62 1.09
N CYS A 134 -16.14 -3.22 -0.07
CA CYS A 134 -16.96 -2.97 -1.24
C CYS A 134 -16.83 -4.04 -2.31
N ASP A 135 -17.87 -4.28 -3.11
CA ASP A 135 -17.74 -5.22 -4.22
C ASP A 135 -16.70 -4.72 -5.25
N SER A 136 -15.70 -5.56 -5.52
CA SER A 136 -14.60 -5.33 -6.48
C SER A 136 -13.75 -4.07 -6.19
N PHE A 137 -12.92 -4.15 -5.17
CA PHE A 137 -12.04 -3.09 -4.70
C PHE A 137 -11.15 -2.49 -5.80
N PHE A 138 -10.47 -3.31 -6.60
CA PHE A 138 -9.62 -2.85 -7.70
C PHE A 138 -10.42 -2.17 -8.81
N SER A 139 -11.67 -2.60 -9.06
CA SER A 139 -12.54 -1.87 -10.01
C SER A 139 -12.80 -0.45 -9.53
N GLN A 140 -13.01 -0.24 -8.22
CA GLN A 140 -13.18 1.10 -7.66
C GLN A 140 -11.89 1.92 -7.68
N VAL A 141 -10.74 1.31 -7.39
CA VAL A 141 -9.44 1.97 -7.55
C VAL A 141 -9.27 2.43 -9.00
N LYS A 142 -9.61 1.58 -9.98
CA LYS A 142 -9.53 1.89 -11.41
C LYS A 142 -10.45 3.03 -11.81
N GLU A 143 -11.70 2.99 -11.35
CA GLU A 143 -12.68 4.05 -11.62
C GLU A 143 -12.18 5.39 -11.08
N ARG A 144 -11.72 5.44 -9.82
CA ARG A 144 -11.17 6.67 -9.23
C ARG A 144 -9.90 7.13 -9.95
N ALA A 145 -8.99 6.22 -10.29
CA ALA A 145 -7.78 6.53 -11.04
C ALA A 145 -8.09 7.16 -12.40
N ASN A 146 -9.14 6.70 -13.10
CA ASN A 146 -9.57 7.28 -14.38
C ASN A 146 -10.05 8.72 -14.25
N THR A 147 -10.56 9.13 -13.08
CA THR A 147 -10.92 10.53 -12.80
C THR A 147 -9.70 11.43 -12.61
N LYS A 148 -8.50 10.85 -12.44
CA LYS A 148 -7.26 11.55 -12.10
C LYS A 148 -7.39 12.40 -10.82
N MET A 149 -8.19 11.92 -9.87
CA MET A 149 -8.42 12.58 -8.58
C MET A 149 -7.11 12.83 -7.82
N PHE A 150 -6.16 11.90 -7.92
CA PHE A 150 -4.82 12.05 -7.35
C PHE A 150 -3.74 12.02 -8.43
N SER A 151 -2.71 12.82 -8.21
CA SER A 151 -1.50 12.89 -9.01
C SER A 151 -0.31 13.20 -8.11
N MET A 152 0.87 12.70 -8.47
CA MET A 152 2.11 13.05 -7.79
C MET A 152 2.96 13.92 -8.72
N LYS A 153 3.46 15.06 -8.22
CA LYS A 153 4.39 15.88 -9.00
C LYS A 153 5.81 15.67 -8.53
N LYS A 154 6.70 15.28 -9.45
CA LYS A 154 8.15 15.21 -9.19
C LYS A 154 8.92 15.70 -10.40
N ASP A 155 9.92 16.54 -10.16
CA ASP A 155 10.77 17.12 -11.21
C ASP A 155 10.00 17.85 -12.33
N GLY A 156 8.88 18.49 -11.96
CA GLY A 156 8.03 19.20 -12.92
C GLY A 156 7.10 18.31 -13.75
N VAL A 157 7.15 16.99 -13.56
CA VAL A 157 6.30 16.01 -14.24
C VAL A 157 5.17 15.55 -13.32
N ASP A 158 3.96 15.50 -13.84
CA ASP A 158 2.80 14.93 -13.16
C ASP A 158 2.70 13.43 -13.47
N TYR A 159 2.67 12.62 -12.42
CA TYR A 159 2.49 11.18 -12.47
C TYR A 159 1.06 10.82 -12.08
N PHE A 160 0.47 9.89 -12.83
CA PHE A 160 -0.86 9.34 -12.58
C PHE A 160 -0.76 7.83 -12.35
N PHE A 161 -1.76 7.27 -11.67
CA PHE A 161 -1.79 5.85 -11.38
C PHE A 161 -1.93 5.04 -12.66
N ASN A 162 -1.15 3.98 -12.76
CA ASN A 162 -1.10 3.07 -13.89
C ASN A 162 -1.14 1.62 -13.38
N TRP A 163 -2.10 0.85 -13.89
CA TRP A 163 -2.30 -0.54 -13.47
C TRP A 163 -1.19 -1.49 -13.92
N ASP A 164 -0.63 -1.26 -15.11
CA ASP A 164 0.45 -2.10 -15.63
C ASP A 164 1.71 -1.89 -14.79
N ASP A 165 2.04 -0.65 -14.45
CA ASP A 165 3.15 -0.32 -13.54
C ASP A 165 2.92 -0.89 -12.13
N PHE A 166 1.66 -0.96 -11.68
CA PHE A 166 1.30 -1.52 -10.38
C PHE A 166 1.57 -3.02 -10.37
N HIS A 167 1.05 -3.76 -11.35
CA HIS A 167 1.29 -5.20 -11.43
C HIS A 167 2.76 -5.54 -11.71
N GLU A 168 3.44 -4.75 -12.54
CA GLU A 168 4.85 -4.91 -12.83
C GLU A 168 5.71 -4.76 -11.56
N LEU A 169 5.40 -3.80 -10.68
CA LEU A 169 6.09 -3.62 -9.40
C LEU A 169 6.10 -4.91 -8.56
N PHE A 170 4.95 -5.56 -8.39
CA PHE A 170 4.85 -6.81 -7.64
C PHE A 170 5.56 -7.96 -8.34
N LYS A 171 5.48 -8.05 -9.67
CA LYS A 171 6.18 -9.05 -10.46
C LYS A 171 7.70 -8.92 -10.32
N ILE A 172 8.23 -7.70 -10.40
CA ILE A 172 9.66 -7.44 -10.22
C ILE A 172 10.08 -7.84 -8.81
N ARG A 173 9.34 -7.42 -7.77
CA ARG A 173 9.65 -7.81 -6.38
C ARG A 173 9.67 -9.32 -6.21
N HIS A 174 8.74 -10.04 -6.83
CA HIS A 174 8.74 -11.50 -6.81
C HIS A 174 10.05 -12.07 -7.38
N GLY A 175 10.47 -11.60 -8.55
CA GLY A 175 11.73 -12.00 -9.17
C GLY A 175 12.96 -11.67 -8.30
N LEU A 176 13.00 -10.49 -7.67
CA LEU A 176 14.11 -10.10 -6.80
C LEU A 176 14.29 -11.05 -5.61
N ILE A 177 13.17 -11.46 -4.99
CA ILE A 177 13.19 -12.24 -3.74
C ILE A 177 13.33 -13.75 -4.01
N HIS A 178 12.67 -14.27 -5.04
CA HIS A 178 12.58 -15.71 -5.28
C HIS A 178 13.48 -16.21 -6.41
N GLU A 179 13.85 -15.33 -7.35
CA GLU A 179 14.63 -15.70 -8.54
C GLU A 179 16.04 -15.07 -8.51
N MET A 180 16.35 -14.25 -7.50
CA MET A 180 17.58 -13.46 -7.38
C MET A 180 17.91 -12.66 -8.65
N SER A 181 16.86 -12.19 -9.35
CA SER A 181 17.04 -11.32 -10.50
C SER A 181 17.46 -9.92 -10.05
N ASP A 182 17.98 -9.13 -10.99
CA ASP A 182 18.31 -7.73 -10.78
C ASP A 182 17.39 -6.85 -11.62
N VAL A 183 17.07 -5.66 -11.12
CA VAL A 183 16.29 -4.69 -11.89
C VAL A 183 17.11 -4.06 -13.01
N ASN A 184 16.49 -3.91 -14.18
CA ASN A 184 17.07 -3.23 -15.33
C ASN A 184 16.12 -2.16 -15.87
N PHE A 185 15.91 -1.10 -15.09
CA PHE A 185 15.14 0.07 -15.48
C PHE A 185 15.87 1.36 -15.13
N ASP A 186 15.49 2.48 -15.76
CA ASP A 186 16.13 3.78 -15.56
C ASP A 186 15.59 4.54 -14.33
N TYR A 187 16.11 5.74 -14.09
CA TYR A 187 15.65 6.59 -12.98
C TYR A 187 14.15 6.96 -13.09
N ASN A 188 13.68 7.28 -14.29
CA ASN A 188 12.29 7.70 -14.49
C ASN A 188 11.31 6.57 -14.15
N LYS A 189 11.69 5.33 -14.46
CA LYS A 189 10.91 4.16 -14.06
C LYS A 189 10.93 3.95 -12.54
N SER A 190 12.05 4.20 -11.85
CA SER A 190 12.08 4.22 -10.37
C SER A 190 11.07 5.23 -9.79
N VAL A 191 11.02 6.44 -10.36
CA VAL A 191 10.05 7.47 -9.95
C VAL A 191 8.63 7.03 -10.26
N THR A 192 8.40 6.38 -11.39
CA THR A 192 7.09 5.85 -11.77
C THR A 192 6.58 4.85 -10.74
N TYR A 193 7.39 3.86 -10.34
CA TYR A 193 6.97 2.89 -9.31
C TYR A 193 6.73 3.53 -7.94
N TYR A 194 7.57 4.48 -7.56
CA TYR A 194 7.38 5.26 -6.33
C TYR A 194 6.04 6.02 -6.36
N ALA A 195 5.79 6.77 -7.44
CA ALA A 195 4.55 7.50 -7.65
C ALA A 195 3.32 6.59 -7.62
N ASN A 196 3.42 5.46 -8.33
CA ASN A 196 2.31 4.54 -8.48
C ASN A 196 1.93 3.88 -7.14
N SER A 197 2.94 3.57 -6.31
CA SER A 197 2.73 3.07 -4.95
C SER A 197 2.00 4.09 -4.08
N LEU A 198 2.48 5.34 -4.06
CA LEU A 198 1.83 6.45 -3.35
C LEU A 198 0.36 6.65 -3.77
N LEU A 199 0.13 6.65 -5.08
CA LEU A 199 -1.19 6.86 -5.64
C LEU A 199 -2.14 5.71 -5.30
N PHE A 200 -1.66 4.46 -5.34
CA PHE A 200 -2.44 3.30 -4.87
C PHE A 200 -2.90 3.49 -3.42
N LEU A 201 -1.98 3.84 -2.51
CA LEU A 201 -2.29 4.07 -1.10
C LEU A 201 -3.36 5.17 -0.94
N SER A 202 -3.24 6.24 -1.73
CA SER A 202 -4.18 7.37 -1.73
C SER A 202 -5.58 6.96 -2.19
N TYR A 203 -5.68 6.20 -3.30
CA TYR A 203 -6.96 5.68 -3.79
C TYR A 203 -7.60 4.69 -2.82
N ALA A 204 -6.81 3.73 -2.31
CA ALA A 204 -7.25 2.72 -1.35
C ALA A 204 -7.83 3.36 -0.08
N LEU A 205 -7.12 4.36 0.44
CA LEU A 205 -7.56 5.13 1.59
C LEU A 205 -8.86 5.89 1.30
N SER A 206 -8.92 6.59 0.18
CA SER A 206 -10.09 7.37 -0.21
C SER A 206 -11.35 6.51 -0.33
N ILE A 207 -11.25 5.32 -0.92
CA ILE A 207 -12.34 4.33 -0.99
C ILE A 207 -12.78 3.91 0.41
N THR A 208 -11.81 3.58 1.27
CA THR A 208 -12.11 3.11 2.63
C THR A 208 -12.79 4.20 3.45
N THR A 209 -12.31 5.43 3.38
CA THR A 209 -12.91 6.57 4.10
C THR A 209 -14.32 6.87 3.64
N ASP A 210 -14.60 6.82 2.34
CA ASP A 210 -15.95 7.06 1.83
C ASP A 210 -16.91 5.95 2.29
N LYS A 211 -16.47 4.69 2.24
CA LYS A 211 -17.29 3.58 2.74
C LYS A 211 -17.54 3.65 4.24
N ALA A 212 -16.54 4.05 5.01
CA ALA A 212 -16.68 4.26 6.44
C ALA A 212 -17.74 5.33 6.79
N LYS A 213 -17.81 6.39 5.99
CA LYS A 213 -18.85 7.43 6.11
C LYS A 213 -20.23 6.89 5.72
N GLU A 214 -20.34 6.13 4.63
CA GLU A 214 -21.60 5.49 4.22
C GLU A 214 -22.16 4.56 5.30
N LEU A 215 -21.29 3.84 6.01
CA LEU A 215 -21.67 2.97 7.12
C LEU A 215 -22.06 3.74 8.40
N GLY A 216 -22.05 5.08 8.38
CA GLY A 216 -22.41 5.94 9.52
C GLY A 216 -21.37 5.95 10.63
N LYS A 217 -20.13 5.54 10.35
CA LYS A 217 -19.08 5.30 11.36
C LYS A 217 -18.01 6.41 11.42
N ILE A 218 -18.08 7.40 10.54
CA ILE A 218 -17.31 8.65 10.59
C ILE A 218 -18.30 9.81 10.41
N LYS A 219 -18.38 10.71 11.39
CA LYS A 219 -19.16 11.96 11.31
C LYS A 219 -18.36 13.06 10.62
#